data_AF-A0A6N6S0Z9-F1
#
_entry.id   AF-A0A6N6S0Z9-F1
#
_cell.length_a   1.000
_cell.length_b   1.000
_cell.length_c   1.000
_cell.angle_alpha   90.00
_cell.angle_beta   90.00
_cell.angle_gamma   90.00
#
_symmetry.space_group_name_H-M   'P 1'
#
loop_
_entity.id
_entity.type
_entity.pdbx_description
1 polymer ?
#
loop_
_entity_poly.entity_id
_entity_poly.type
_entity_poly.pdbx_seq_one_letter_code
_entity_poly.pdbx_strand_id
1 'polypeptide(L)'
;MSFSKPNASAATRTKNRTPNDRTPASGMCSVCVDDCPGICEIGKSAFRAAENLYPQPFGIITAGADKDYPVDFSHLNIMGTAVGAVGIEADSDKAIFENVNTETRLGKDKGIKLRLPIMIPGLGSTNVAKTHWNGLAIGSSISGTGLTIGENVGGMDVNTRLENGKITHCPDLEYRVKTFQEWQKDGYGVIVMQENVEDGRLGVLEYGINKLGVQAVEMKWGQGAKDIGGEVKINSLEKARLLRDRGYIVLPDPYDTNVAAVFGKAFKEFERHSRVGMVNE
;
A
#
# COMPACT_ATOMS: atom_id res chain seq x y z
N MET A 1 -9.49 -8.34 22.29
CA MET A 1 -9.90 -7.34 21.29
C MET A 1 -11.39 -7.50 21.05
N SER A 2 -12.24 -6.63 21.60
CA SER A 2 -13.71 -6.79 21.55
C SER A 2 -14.30 -6.63 20.14
N PHE A 3 -13.66 -5.82 19.29
CA PHE A 3 -14.12 -5.47 17.95
C PHE A 3 -13.48 -6.30 16.85
N SER A 4 -12.84 -7.43 17.14
CA SER A 4 -12.22 -8.25 16.11
C SER A 4 -12.39 -9.73 16.38
N LYS A 5 -12.10 -10.54 15.36
CA LYS A 5 -12.11 -12.00 15.41
C LYS A 5 -10.68 -12.53 15.42
N PRO A 6 -9.89 -12.35 16.51
CA PRO A 6 -8.51 -12.82 16.53
C PRO A 6 -8.40 -14.32 16.29
N ASN A 7 -7.28 -14.76 15.72
CA ASN A 7 -6.91 -16.13 15.40
C ASN A 7 -7.72 -16.85 14.30
N ALA A 8 -8.55 -16.12 13.55
CA ALA A 8 -9.27 -16.65 12.42
C ALA A 8 -9.54 -15.53 11.40
N SER A 9 -9.11 -15.73 10.16
CA SER A 9 -9.40 -14.81 9.07
C SER A 9 -9.50 -15.54 7.73
N ALA A 10 -10.46 -15.12 6.91
CA ALA A 10 -10.52 -15.52 5.51
C ALA A 10 -9.25 -15.09 4.76
N ALA A 11 -8.65 -13.95 5.12
CA ALA A 11 -7.43 -13.44 4.51
C ALA A 11 -6.24 -14.38 4.73
N THR A 12 -6.10 -15.01 5.90
CA THR A 12 -5.02 -15.96 6.20
C THR A 12 -5.43 -17.43 5.96
N ARG A 13 -6.66 -17.67 5.48
CA ARG A 13 -7.29 -18.99 5.34
C ARG A 13 -7.19 -19.80 6.65
N THR A 14 -7.60 -19.18 7.75
CA THR A 14 -7.58 -19.79 9.08
C THR A 14 -8.98 -19.77 9.72
N LYS A 15 -9.24 -20.76 10.59
CA LYS A 15 -10.50 -20.84 11.35
C LYS A 15 -10.28 -21.51 12.71
N ASN A 16 -11.05 -21.13 13.72
CA ASN A 16 -11.09 -21.86 14.98
C ASN A 16 -11.75 -23.24 14.80
N ARG A 17 -11.38 -24.21 15.66
CA ARG A 17 -12.06 -25.51 15.76
C ARG A 17 -13.51 -25.35 16.21
N THR A 18 -13.74 -24.49 17.20
CA THR A 18 -15.05 -24.13 17.75
C THR A 18 -15.31 -22.64 17.52
N PRO A 19 -15.79 -22.23 16.33
CA PRO A 19 -15.93 -20.81 15.97
C PRO A 19 -16.92 -20.04 16.85
N ASN A 20 -17.90 -20.73 17.43
CA ASN A 20 -18.92 -20.15 18.29
C ASN A 20 -18.55 -20.14 19.78
N ASP A 21 -17.44 -20.79 20.15
CA ASP A 21 -17.01 -20.91 21.55
C ASP A 21 -15.52 -20.58 21.68
N ARG A 22 -15.27 -19.27 21.86
CA ARG A 22 -13.94 -18.67 21.83
C ARG A 22 -13.85 -17.50 22.81
N THR A 23 -12.64 -17.28 23.32
CA THR A 23 -12.32 -16.16 24.20
C THR A 23 -12.22 -14.86 23.38
N PRO A 24 -13.02 -13.81 23.64
CA PRO A 24 -12.95 -12.55 22.88
C PRO A 24 -11.61 -11.80 23.02
N ALA A 25 -10.91 -12.00 24.14
CA ALA A 25 -9.62 -11.35 24.39
C ALA A 25 -8.53 -11.87 23.44
N SER A 26 -8.38 -13.20 23.36
CA SER A 26 -7.29 -13.87 22.65
C SER A 26 -7.69 -14.46 21.30
N GLY A 27 -8.95 -14.84 21.10
CA GLY A 27 -9.41 -15.60 19.93
C GLY A 27 -9.20 -17.10 20.03
N MET A 28 -8.72 -17.62 21.16
CA MET A 28 -8.59 -19.05 21.40
C MET A 28 -9.96 -19.69 21.59
N CYS A 29 -10.09 -20.97 21.22
CA CYS A 29 -11.25 -21.77 21.63
C CYS A 29 -11.31 -21.80 23.17
N SER A 30 -12.50 -21.82 23.76
CA SER A 30 -12.66 -21.98 25.22
C SER A 30 -11.92 -23.24 25.75
N VAL A 31 -11.91 -24.29 24.93
CA VAL A 31 -11.20 -25.54 25.16
C VAL A 31 -10.26 -25.82 23.99
N CYS A 32 -8.97 -25.58 24.20
CA CYS A 32 -7.91 -26.10 23.33
C CYS A 32 -7.61 -27.56 23.73
N VAL A 33 -7.47 -28.41 22.72
CA VAL A 33 -7.18 -29.84 22.87
C VAL A 33 -5.87 -30.16 22.16
N ASP A 34 -5.15 -31.16 22.63
CA ASP A 34 -3.86 -31.61 22.09
C ASP A 34 -4.00 -32.25 20.70
N ASP A 35 -5.12 -32.91 20.42
CA ASP A 35 -5.49 -33.48 19.12
C ASP A 35 -6.10 -32.47 18.13
N CYS A 36 -5.99 -31.15 18.42
CA CYS A 36 -6.55 -30.12 17.58
C CYS A 36 -5.86 -30.07 16.20
N PRO A 37 -6.60 -30.02 15.08
CA PRO A 37 -6.00 -29.96 13.73
C PRO A 37 -5.27 -28.64 13.41
N GLY A 38 -5.19 -27.69 14.35
CA GLY A 38 -4.29 -26.53 14.26
C GLY A 38 -4.62 -25.50 13.17
N ILE A 39 -5.84 -25.47 12.64
CA ILE A 39 -6.21 -24.62 11.50
C ILE A 39 -6.48 -23.14 11.83
N CYS A 40 -6.39 -22.74 13.11
CA CYS A 40 -6.43 -21.33 13.54
C CYS A 40 -5.06 -20.66 13.36
N GLU A 41 -4.96 -19.35 13.54
CA GLU A 41 -3.67 -18.66 13.35
C GLU A 41 -2.62 -19.13 14.37
N ILE A 42 -2.99 -19.48 15.60
CA ILE A 42 -2.04 -20.05 16.59
C ILE A 42 -1.47 -21.38 16.09
N GLY A 43 -2.36 -22.34 15.78
CA GLY A 43 -1.94 -23.68 15.36
C GLY A 43 -1.17 -23.63 14.04
N LYS A 44 -1.64 -22.83 13.09
CA LYS A 44 -1.02 -22.72 11.77
C LYS A 44 0.33 -22.02 11.82
N SER A 45 0.49 -21.03 12.71
CA SER A 45 1.78 -20.37 12.91
C SER A 45 2.80 -21.27 13.61
N ALA A 46 2.37 -22.25 14.43
CA ALA A 46 3.29 -23.18 15.07
C ALA A 46 4.05 -24.06 14.08
N PHE A 47 3.46 -24.39 12.92
CA PHE A 47 4.12 -25.22 11.89
C PHE A 47 4.51 -24.46 10.62
N ARG A 48 3.88 -23.32 10.30
CA ARG A 48 4.20 -22.49 9.12
C ARG A 48 4.97 -21.20 9.43
N ALA A 49 5.03 -20.79 10.69
CA ALA A 49 5.68 -19.56 11.14
C ALA A 49 5.37 -18.36 10.21
N ALA A 50 6.39 -17.75 9.62
CA ALA A 50 6.30 -16.55 8.79
C ALA A 50 5.43 -16.70 7.54
N GLU A 51 5.21 -17.91 7.01
CA GLU A 51 4.32 -18.08 5.84
C GLU A 51 2.87 -17.66 6.14
N ASN A 52 2.49 -17.68 7.42
CA ASN A 52 1.15 -17.34 7.88
C ASN A 52 0.89 -15.82 8.00
N LEU A 53 1.94 -15.01 7.88
CA LEU A 53 1.85 -13.55 8.02
C LEU A 53 1.11 -12.88 6.84
N TYR A 54 1.14 -13.52 5.66
CA TYR A 54 0.65 -12.92 4.43
C TYR A 54 -0.78 -13.35 4.07
N PRO A 55 -1.63 -12.43 3.59
CA PRO A 55 -2.92 -12.78 3.00
C PRO A 55 -2.77 -13.77 1.82
N GLN A 56 -3.67 -14.74 1.74
CA GLN A 56 -3.67 -15.83 0.77
C GLN A 56 -5.00 -15.96 0.03
N PRO A 57 -5.00 -16.16 -1.30
CA PRO A 57 -3.82 -16.32 -2.17
C PRO A 57 -3.15 -14.99 -2.53
N PHE A 58 -1.82 -14.94 -2.45
CA PHE A 58 -1.04 -13.74 -2.76
C PHE A 58 -1.31 -13.22 -4.19
N GLY A 59 -1.46 -11.89 -4.32
CA GLY A 59 -1.47 -11.20 -5.62
C GLY A 59 -2.80 -11.19 -6.38
N ILE A 60 -3.77 -12.02 -6.00
CA ILE A 60 -5.09 -12.11 -6.68
C ILE A 60 -6.26 -11.80 -5.74
N ILE A 61 -5.99 -11.30 -4.53
CA ILE A 61 -7.01 -10.87 -3.57
C ILE A 61 -6.74 -9.46 -3.07
N THR A 62 -7.80 -8.84 -2.56
CA THR A 62 -7.75 -7.69 -1.67
C THR A 62 -8.36 -8.12 -0.34
N ALA A 63 -7.64 -7.86 0.75
CA ALA A 63 -8.14 -8.12 2.11
C ALA A 63 -8.64 -6.81 2.73
N GLY A 64 -9.91 -6.79 3.14
CA GLY A 64 -10.49 -5.71 3.93
C GLY A 64 -10.30 -5.92 5.44
N ALA A 65 -10.73 -4.96 6.23
CA ALA A 65 -10.80 -5.12 7.68
C ALA A 65 -11.92 -6.11 8.06
N ASP A 66 -11.62 -7.04 8.97
CA ASP A 66 -12.60 -7.96 9.60
C ASP A 66 -12.86 -7.57 11.05
N LYS A 67 -12.95 -6.25 11.29
CA LYS A 67 -13.27 -5.67 12.59
C LYS A 67 -14.75 -5.27 12.61
N ASP A 68 -15.39 -5.53 13.74
CA ASP A 68 -16.73 -5.04 14.07
C ASP A 68 -16.59 -3.64 14.64
N TYR A 69 -16.57 -2.63 13.77
CA TYR A 69 -16.39 -1.24 14.18
C TYR A 69 -17.67 -0.74 14.88
N PRO A 70 -17.57 -0.13 16.08
CA PRO A 70 -18.75 0.33 16.81
C PRO A 70 -19.46 1.51 16.13
N VAL A 71 -18.82 2.16 15.15
CA VAL A 71 -19.35 3.25 14.35
C VAL A 71 -18.87 3.04 12.91
N ASP A 72 -19.78 3.19 11.96
CA ASP A 72 -19.52 3.18 10.52
C ASP A 72 -20.32 4.29 9.83
N PHE A 73 -20.26 4.37 8.50
CA PHE A 73 -20.98 5.39 7.74
C PHE A 73 -22.52 5.30 7.85
N SER A 74 -23.09 4.15 8.22
CA SER A 74 -24.54 4.01 8.44
C SER A 74 -25.03 4.74 9.69
N HIS A 75 -24.12 5.06 10.62
CA HIS A 75 -24.41 5.84 11.82
C HIS A 75 -24.38 7.35 11.57
N LEU A 76 -23.96 7.78 10.37
CA LEU A 76 -23.89 9.18 9.98
C LEU A 76 -25.02 9.48 8.98
N ASN A 77 -25.77 10.56 9.24
CA ASN A 77 -26.74 11.08 8.30
C ASN A 77 -26.42 12.54 7.97
N ILE A 78 -26.31 12.87 6.69
CA ILE A 78 -26.13 14.25 6.24
C ILE A 78 -27.52 14.87 6.14
N MET A 79 -27.85 15.76 7.08
CA MET A 79 -29.13 16.46 7.08
C MET A 79 -29.11 17.57 6.04
N GLY A 80 -29.97 17.46 5.04
CA GLY A 80 -30.23 18.54 4.08
C GLY A 80 -31.00 19.71 4.70
N THR A 81 -31.03 20.84 4.00
CA THR A 81 -31.87 22.00 4.31
C THR A 81 -32.74 22.34 3.10
N ALA A 82 -33.99 22.75 3.33
CA ALA A 82 -34.86 23.32 2.30
C ALA A 82 -34.70 24.85 2.17
N VAL A 83 -33.86 25.46 3.01
CA VAL A 83 -33.62 26.90 3.06
C VAL A 83 -32.20 27.19 2.61
N GLY A 84 -32.06 28.01 1.57
CA GLY A 84 -30.77 28.46 1.04
C GLY A 84 -30.06 27.42 0.15
N ALA A 85 -28.86 27.78 -0.31
CA ALA A 85 -27.93 26.90 -1.01
C ALA A 85 -26.50 27.30 -0.63
N VAL A 86 -25.57 26.34 -0.65
CA VAL A 86 -24.14 26.56 -0.40
C VAL A 86 -23.36 26.12 -1.64
N GLY A 87 -22.47 26.98 -2.12
CA GLY A 87 -21.67 26.73 -3.33
C GLY A 87 -22.31 27.21 -4.63
N ILE A 88 -23.59 27.58 -4.60
CA ILE A 88 -24.33 28.20 -5.70
C ILE A 88 -25.41 29.15 -5.15
N GLU A 89 -25.98 29.99 -6.01
CA GLU A 89 -27.11 30.85 -5.67
C GLU A 89 -28.33 30.04 -5.22
N ALA A 90 -29.03 30.54 -4.19
CA ALA A 90 -30.23 29.92 -3.63
C ALA A 90 -31.46 30.20 -4.50
N ASP A 91 -31.52 29.54 -5.65
CA ASP A 91 -32.54 29.72 -6.68
C ASP A 91 -32.92 28.36 -7.28
N SER A 92 -34.21 28.09 -7.46
CA SER A 92 -34.73 26.78 -7.91
C SER A 92 -34.33 26.41 -9.33
N ASP A 93 -34.05 27.39 -10.20
CA ASP A 93 -33.60 27.16 -11.58
C ASP A 93 -32.07 26.94 -11.64
N LYS A 94 -31.34 27.24 -10.55
CA LYS A 94 -29.87 27.13 -10.46
C LYS A 94 -29.39 25.99 -9.57
N ALA A 95 -30.02 25.77 -8.41
CA ALA A 95 -29.61 24.79 -7.40
C ALA A 95 -30.09 23.36 -7.76
N ILE A 96 -29.71 22.89 -8.94
CA ILE A 96 -30.01 21.56 -9.48
C ILE A 96 -28.78 20.67 -9.47
N PHE A 97 -28.99 19.35 -9.56
CA PHE A 97 -27.93 18.34 -9.44
C PHE A 97 -26.82 18.49 -10.49
N GLU A 98 -27.19 18.89 -11.71
CA GLU A 98 -26.28 19.06 -12.84
C GLU A 98 -25.27 20.21 -12.63
N ASN A 99 -25.57 21.15 -11.73
CA ASN A 99 -24.71 22.28 -11.42
C ASN A 99 -23.78 22.03 -10.24
N VAL A 100 -23.77 20.82 -9.66
CA VAL A 100 -22.87 20.47 -8.55
C VAL A 100 -21.42 20.54 -9.03
N ASN A 101 -20.64 21.42 -8.40
CA ASN A 101 -19.21 21.51 -8.62
C ASN A 101 -18.46 20.68 -7.57
N THR A 102 -17.74 19.66 -8.05
CA THR A 102 -16.91 18.77 -7.22
C THR A 102 -15.42 19.12 -7.28
N GLU A 103 -15.05 20.17 -8.03
CA GLU A 103 -13.67 20.61 -8.12
C GLU A 103 -13.15 21.04 -6.75
N THR A 104 -11.91 20.63 -6.46
CA THR A 104 -11.23 21.01 -5.23
C THR A 104 -9.77 21.32 -5.51
N ARG A 105 -9.10 21.86 -4.49
CA ARG A 105 -7.69 22.23 -4.56
C ARG A 105 -6.94 21.71 -3.35
N LEU A 106 -5.73 21.20 -3.60
CA LEU A 106 -4.82 20.72 -2.57
C LEU A 106 -3.58 21.61 -2.46
N GLY A 107 -2.93 21.55 -1.30
CA GLY A 107 -1.74 22.34 -0.98
C GLY A 107 -2.03 23.66 -0.28
N LYS A 108 -1.01 24.20 0.40
CA LYS A 108 -1.09 25.47 1.14
C LYS A 108 -1.47 26.66 0.23
N ASP A 109 -0.96 26.66 -1.00
CA ASP A 109 -1.21 27.65 -2.03
C ASP A 109 -2.42 27.32 -2.93
N LYS A 110 -3.07 26.16 -2.70
CA LYS A 110 -4.16 25.63 -3.54
C LYS A 110 -3.76 25.45 -5.02
N GLY A 111 -2.47 25.20 -5.28
CA GLY A 111 -1.91 25.07 -6.63
C GLY A 111 -2.34 23.80 -7.36
N ILE A 112 -2.58 22.70 -6.64
CA ILE A 112 -2.98 21.42 -7.22
C ILE A 112 -4.50 21.43 -7.45
N LYS A 113 -4.91 21.23 -8.71
CA LYS A 113 -6.33 21.21 -9.11
C LYS A 113 -6.83 19.78 -9.24
N LEU A 114 -7.98 19.49 -8.64
CA LEU A 114 -8.67 18.21 -8.81
C LEU A 114 -10.10 18.44 -9.30
N ARG A 115 -10.58 17.59 -10.21
CA ARG A 115 -11.98 17.58 -10.64
C ARG A 115 -12.88 16.90 -9.62
N LEU A 116 -12.33 15.92 -8.93
CA LEU A 116 -13.01 15.16 -7.88
C LEU A 116 -12.10 15.08 -6.64
N PRO A 117 -12.66 15.14 -5.43
CA PRO A 117 -11.91 15.05 -4.17
C PRO A 117 -11.51 13.59 -3.86
N ILE A 118 -10.86 12.93 -4.82
CA ILE A 118 -10.49 11.51 -4.75
C ILE A 118 -8.98 11.37 -4.93
N MET A 119 -8.38 10.55 -4.07
CA MET A 119 -6.97 10.18 -4.11
C MET A 119 -6.85 8.65 -4.11
N ILE A 120 -6.12 8.10 -5.07
CA ILE A 120 -5.69 6.70 -5.03
C ILE A 120 -4.38 6.65 -4.22
N PRO A 121 -4.35 5.95 -3.07
CA PRO A 121 -3.20 5.94 -2.17
C PRO A 121 -2.04 5.10 -2.73
N GLY A 122 -0.88 5.21 -2.10
CA GLY A 122 0.30 4.40 -2.42
C GLY A 122 0.00 2.91 -2.25
N LEU A 123 0.05 2.16 -3.35
CA LEU A 123 -0.23 0.73 -3.34
C LEU A 123 1.03 -0.05 -2.93
N GLY A 124 0.98 -0.73 -1.78
CA GLY A 124 2.16 -1.34 -1.16
C GLY A 124 2.78 -2.52 -1.93
N SER A 125 2.02 -3.23 -2.77
CA SER A 125 2.58 -4.28 -3.62
C SER A 125 2.98 -3.71 -4.98
N THR A 126 4.28 -3.43 -5.15
CA THR A 126 4.85 -2.88 -6.38
C THR A 126 4.43 -3.66 -7.62
N ASN A 127 4.41 -5.00 -7.53
CA ASN A 127 4.08 -5.89 -8.63
C ASN A 127 2.59 -5.83 -8.99
N VAL A 128 1.70 -5.96 -8.00
CA VAL A 128 0.24 -5.89 -8.22
C VAL A 128 -0.14 -4.51 -8.75
N ALA A 129 0.44 -3.45 -8.18
CA ALA A 129 0.24 -2.08 -8.65
C ALA A 129 0.70 -1.92 -10.10
N LYS A 130 1.82 -2.54 -10.49
CA LYS A 130 2.33 -2.50 -11.87
C LYS A 130 1.36 -3.17 -12.84
N THR A 131 0.84 -4.35 -12.49
CA THR A 131 -0.10 -5.10 -13.34
C THR A 131 -1.35 -4.29 -13.68
N HIS A 132 -1.82 -3.45 -12.76
CA HIS A 132 -3.03 -2.63 -12.95
C HIS A 132 -2.74 -1.16 -13.24
N TRP A 133 -1.46 -0.78 -13.44
CA TRP A 133 -1.05 0.63 -13.44
C TRP A 133 -1.72 1.45 -14.55
N ASN A 134 -1.80 0.91 -15.77
CA ASN A 134 -2.48 1.61 -16.88
C ASN A 134 -3.92 2.01 -16.51
N GLY A 135 -4.70 1.10 -15.92
CA GLY A 135 -6.08 1.40 -15.52
C GLY A 135 -6.15 2.47 -14.43
N LEU A 136 -5.27 2.38 -13.43
CA LEU A 136 -5.20 3.33 -12.32
C LEU A 136 -4.75 4.72 -12.79
N ALA A 137 -3.65 4.79 -13.54
CA ALA A 137 -3.05 6.04 -13.99
C ALA A 137 -3.92 6.75 -15.03
N ILE A 138 -4.39 6.04 -16.05
CA ILE A 138 -5.24 6.63 -17.10
C ILE A 138 -6.58 7.06 -16.51
N GLY A 139 -7.23 6.19 -15.74
CA GLY A 139 -8.51 6.50 -15.10
C GLY A 139 -8.40 7.70 -14.16
N SER A 140 -7.39 7.70 -13.28
CA SER A 140 -7.18 8.80 -12.34
C SER A 140 -6.90 10.13 -13.05
N SER A 141 -6.06 10.09 -14.08
CA SER A 141 -5.61 11.27 -14.83
C SER A 141 -6.74 11.91 -15.65
N ILE A 142 -7.51 11.12 -16.41
CA ILE A 142 -8.65 11.63 -17.18
C ILE A 142 -9.73 12.19 -16.24
N SER A 143 -9.99 11.52 -15.12
CA SER A 143 -10.93 11.97 -14.10
C SER A 143 -10.42 13.16 -13.28
N GLY A 144 -9.18 13.64 -13.48
CA GLY A 144 -8.62 14.77 -12.74
C GLY A 144 -8.50 14.52 -11.24
N THR A 145 -8.17 13.29 -10.85
CA THR A 145 -7.97 12.85 -9.45
C THR A 145 -6.49 12.68 -9.14
N GLY A 146 -6.14 12.41 -7.88
CA GLY A 146 -4.75 12.11 -7.53
C GLY A 146 -4.44 10.61 -7.51
N LEU A 147 -3.19 10.26 -7.83
CA LEU A 147 -2.66 8.91 -7.76
C LEU A 147 -1.25 8.93 -7.15
N THR A 148 -1.03 8.08 -6.16
CA THR A 148 0.27 7.96 -5.50
C THR A 148 1.04 6.73 -5.99
N ILE A 149 2.25 6.94 -6.49
CA ILE A 149 3.24 5.88 -6.69
C ILE A 149 3.72 5.46 -5.30
N GLY A 150 3.50 4.20 -4.92
CA GLY A 150 3.95 3.67 -3.62
C GLY A 150 5.47 3.55 -3.50
N GLU A 151 5.94 3.32 -2.28
CA GLU A 151 7.35 3.13 -1.94
C GLU A 151 8.06 1.97 -2.67
N ASN A 152 9.40 2.01 -2.67
CA ASN A 152 10.33 0.98 -3.12
C ASN A 152 10.28 0.64 -4.62
N VAL A 153 9.52 1.35 -5.45
CA VAL A 153 9.44 1.08 -6.90
C VAL A 153 10.83 1.16 -7.54
N GLY A 154 11.58 2.23 -7.25
CA GLY A 154 12.92 2.45 -7.82
C GLY A 154 13.92 1.38 -7.40
N GLY A 155 13.96 1.05 -6.11
CA GLY A 155 14.86 0.02 -5.58
C GLY A 155 14.48 -1.41 -5.97
N MET A 156 13.21 -1.68 -6.31
CA MET A 156 12.73 -3.01 -6.72
C MET A 156 12.90 -3.31 -8.22
N ASP A 157 13.02 -2.28 -9.05
CA ASP A 157 13.25 -2.43 -10.49
C ASP A 157 14.69 -2.86 -10.76
N VAL A 158 14.86 -4.06 -11.30
CA VAL A 158 16.19 -4.64 -11.60
C VAL A 158 16.93 -3.83 -12.68
N ASN A 159 16.21 -3.06 -13.48
CA ASN A 159 16.78 -2.23 -14.54
C ASN A 159 17.19 -0.83 -14.06
N THR A 160 16.94 -0.51 -12.79
CA THR A 160 17.38 0.76 -12.20
C THR A 160 18.90 0.88 -12.20
N ARG A 161 19.40 1.99 -12.75
CA ARG A 161 20.81 2.36 -12.74
C ARG A 161 21.07 3.37 -11.63
N LEU A 162 22.16 3.13 -10.91
CA LEU A 162 22.61 3.97 -9.81
C LEU A 162 23.98 4.55 -10.14
N GLU A 163 24.16 5.84 -9.86
CA GLU A 163 25.45 6.51 -9.84
C GLU A 163 25.64 7.12 -8.45
N ASN A 164 26.76 6.84 -7.80
CA ASN A 164 27.04 7.29 -6.43
C ASN A 164 25.91 6.95 -5.43
N GLY A 165 25.28 5.78 -5.60
CA GLY A 165 24.18 5.32 -4.76
C GLY A 165 22.82 5.99 -5.02
N LYS A 166 22.72 6.85 -6.03
CA LYS A 166 21.50 7.59 -6.39
C LYS A 166 20.96 7.16 -7.75
N ILE A 167 19.65 7.15 -7.90
CA ILE A 167 18.97 6.76 -9.14
C ILE A 167 19.25 7.79 -10.25
N THR A 168 19.75 7.31 -11.39
CA THR A 168 19.91 8.11 -12.60
C THR A 168 18.99 7.66 -13.73
N HIS A 169 18.51 6.42 -13.69
CA HIS A 169 17.54 5.87 -14.62
C HIS A 169 16.72 4.77 -13.96
N CYS A 170 15.39 4.84 -14.04
CA CYS A 170 14.48 3.84 -13.52
C CYS A 170 13.28 3.67 -14.46
N PRO A 171 13.29 2.63 -15.32
CA PRO A 171 12.22 2.38 -16.28
C PRO A 171 10.82 2.27 -15.65
N ASP A 172 10.68 1.64 -14.49
CA ASP A 172 9.36 1.51 -13.83
C ASP A 172 8.81 2.86 -13.37
N LEU A 173 9.63 3.72 -12.73
CA LEU A 173 9.21 5.06 -12.33
C LEU A 173 8.90 5.94 -13.55
N GLU A 174 9.74 5.90 -14.59
CA GLU A 174 9.51 6.63 -15.83
C GLU A 174 8.18 6.24 -16.47
N TYR A 175 7.94 4.94 -16.64
CA TYR A 175 6.67 4.42 -17.15
C TYR A 175 5.50 4.94 -16.32
N ARG A 176 5.58 4.84 -14.99
CA ARG A 176 4.47 5.21 -14.12
C ARG A 176 4.10 6.68 -14.21
N VAL A 177 5.11 7.55 -14.20
CA VAL A 177 4.91 9.00 -14.30
C VAL A 177 4.42 9.39 -15.69
N LYS A 178 5.05 8.87 -16.75
CA LYS A 178 4.69 9.17 -18.15
C LYS A 178 3.25 8.77 -18.45
N THR A 179 2.82 7.56 -18.05
CA THR A 179 1.43 7.11 -18.29
C THR A 179 0.40 8.02 -17.63
N PHE A 180 0.67 8.60 -16.46
CA PHE A 180 -0.25 9.56 -15.87
C PHE A 180 -0.24 10.89 -16.62
N GLN A 181 0.94 11.44 -16.90
CA GLN A 181 1.12 12.73 -17.56
C GLN A 181 0.57 12.75 -19.00
N GLU A 182 0.75 11.67 -19.76
CA GLU A 182 0.25 11.52 -21.13
C GLU A 182 -1.27 11.68 -21.23
N TRP A 183 -2.00 11.27 -20.18
CA TRP A 183 -3.46 11.31 -20.14
C TRP A 183 -4.00 12.50 -19.33
N GLN A 184 -3.12 13.33 -18.79
CA GLN A 184 -3.49 14.47 -17.96
C GLN A 184 -4.09 15.56 -18.84
N LYS A 185 -5.23 16.10 -18.42
CA LYS A 185 -5.96 17.13 -19.16
C LYS A 185 -6.11 18.40 -18.33
N ASP A 186 -5.83 19.54 -18.97
CA ASP A 186 -6.08 20.88 -18.44
C ASP A 186 -5.39 21.19 -17.09
N GLY A 187 -4.32 20.45 -16.78
CA GLY A 187 -3.59 20.58 -15.52
C GLY A 187 -4.36 20.10 -14.28
N TYR A 188 -5.39 19.27 -14.45
CA TYR A 188 -6.10 18.61 -13.35
C TYR A 188 -5.49 17.26 -13.00
N GLY A 189 -5.66 16.85 -11.76
CA GLY A 189 -5.08 15.62 -11.22
C GLY A 189 -3.63 15.80 -10.79
N VAL A 190 -3.13 14.86 -10.00
CA VAL A 190 -1.75 14.90 -9.50
C VAL A 190 -1.19 13.49 -9.36
N ILE A 191 0.03 13.29 -9.87
CA ILE A 191 0.81 12.10 -9.52
C ILE A 191 1.72 12.43 -8.36
N VAL A 192 1.62 11.65 -7.29
CA VAL A 192 2.39 11.81 -6.06
C VAL A 192 3.47 10.75 -6.02
N MET A 193 4.71 11.12 -5.75
CA MET A 193 5.80 10.17 -5.53
C MET A 193 6.04 9.98 -4.04
N GLN A 194 5.83 8.76 -3.56
CA GLN A 194 6.07 8.41 -2.17
C GLN A 194 7.52 7.97 -1.96
N GLU A 195 8.10 8.32 -0.82
CA GLU A 195 9.38 7.77 -0.35
C GLU A 195 9.29 7.22 1.07
N ASN A 196 10.09 6.20 1.34
CA ASN A 196 10.49 5.77 2.67
C ASN A 196 12.00 5.96 2.88
N VAL A 197 12.55 5.40 3.97
CA VAL A 197 13.98 5.48 4.30
C VAL A 197 14.89 4.94 3.18
N GLU A 198 14.53 3.83 2.55
CA GLU A 198 15.32 3.24 1.47
C GLU A 198 15.23 4.07 0.18
N ASP A 199 14.05 4.58 -0.16
CA ASP A 199 13.83 5.44 -1.31
C ASP A 199 14.61 6.76 -1.19
N GLY A 200 14.63 7.37 0.00
CA GLY A 200 15.41 8.59 0.26
C GLY A 200 16.91 8.35 0.13
N ARG A 201 17.42 7.18 0.56
CA ARG A 201 18.82 6.79 0.34
C ARG A 201 19.14 6.69 -1.16
N LEU A 202 18.21 6.14 -1.94
CA LEU A 202 18.33 6.00 -3.40
C LEU A 202 18.06 7.30 -4.17
N GLY A 203 17.57 8.36 -3.50
CA GLY A 203 17.27 9.64 -4.12
C GLY A 203 16.07 9.60 -5.07
N VAL A 204 15.04 8.82 -4.70
CA VAL A 204 13.84 8.63 -5.52
C VAL A 204 13.12 9.95 -5.76
N LEU A 205 12.97 10.81 -4.75
CA LEU A 205 12.29 12.10 -4.92
C LEU A 205 13.11 13.07 -5.77
N GLU A 206 14.43 13.14 -5.58
CA GLU A 206 15.30 13.99 -6.39
C GLU A 206 15.23 13.57 -7.86
N TYR A 207 15.19 12.27 -8.14
CA TYR A 207 14.98 11.75 -9.49
C TYR A 207 13.58 12.11 -10.01
N GLY A 208 12.52 11.85 -9.24
CA GLY A 208 11.14 12.13 -9.62
C GLY A 208 10.87 13.60 -9.92
N ILE A 209 11.35 14.50 -9.06
CA ILE A 209 11.19 15.95 -9.20
C ILE A 209 12.01 16.45 -10.39
N ASN A 210 13.33 16.19 -10.39
CA ASN A 210 14.23 16.85 -11.33
C ASN A 210 14.24 16.21 -12.72
N LYS A 211 13.94 14.91 -12.84
CA LYS A 211 13.99 14.18 -14.12
C LYS A 211 12.61 13.86 -14.68
N LEU A 212 11.63 13.55 -13.82
CA LEU A 212 10.29 13.13 -14.25
C LEU A 212 9.24 14.25 -14.13
N GLY A 213 9.56 15.38 -13.50
CA GLY A 213 8.65 16.52 -13.35
C GLY A 213 7.48 16.26 -12.41
N VAL A 214 7.67 15.40 -11.41
CA VAL A 214 6.66 15.15 -10.38
C VAL A 214 6.47 16.41 -9.52
N GLN A 215 5.21 16.80 -9.31
CA GLN A 215 4.85 18.05 -8.62
C GLN A 215 4.44 17.87 -7.16
N ALA A 216 4.22 16.63 -6.72
CA ALA A 216 3.83 16.32 -5.34
C ALA A 216 4.58 15.08 -4.84
N VAL A 217 4.97 15.12 -3.57
CA VAL A 217 5.71 14.04 -2.91
C VAL A 217 5.04 13.68 -1.60
N GLU A 218 5.19 12.42 -1.19
CA GLU A 218 4.69 11.92 0.10
C GLU A 218 5.85 11.29 0.89
N MET A 219 6.08 11.79 2.11
CA MET A 219 7.02 11.16 3.04
C MET A 219 6.28 10.12 3.88
N LYS A 220 6.57 8.84 3.66
CA LYS A 220 5.92 7.74 4.35
C LYS A 220 6.67 7.36 5.62
N TRP A 221 6.10 7.76 6.76
CA TRP A 221 6.62 7.42 8.10
C TRP A 221 6.08 6.11 8.64
N GLY A 222 4.91 5.67 8.16
CA GLY A 222 4.24 4.45 8.61
C GLY A 222 3.05 4.13 7.73
N GLN A 223 2.33 3.05 8.04
CA GLN A 223 1.08 2.71 7.36
C GLN A 223 0.10 2.13 8.37
N GLY A 224 -1.17 2.54 8.33
CA GLY A 224 -2.17 2.07 9.30
C GLY A 224 -2.45 0.57 9.27
N ALA A 225 -2.04 -0.13 8.20
CA ALA A 225 -2.13 -1.59 8.14
C ALA A 225 -1.10 -2.28 9.05
N LYS A 226 0.07 -1.66 9.25
CA LYS A 226 1.18 -2.22 10.03
C LYS A 226 2.20 -1.15 10.41
N ASP A 227 2.63 -1.16 11.67
CA ASP A 227 3.67 -0.26 12.20
C ASP A 227 5.09 -0.79 11.90
N ILE A 228 5.28 -1.32 10.70
CA ILE A 228 6.57 -1.78 10.16
C ILE A 228 6.74 -1.26 8.73
N GLY A 229 7.98 -1.30 8.22
CA GLY A 229 8.26 -0.96 6.84
C GLY A 229 7.56 -1.89 5.85
N GLY A 230 7.59 -1.54 4.57
CA GLY A 230 7.18 -2.44 3.50
C GLY A 230 7.88 -3.79 3.61
N GLU A 231 7.23 -4.85 3.15
CA GLU A 231 7.78 -6.22 3.18
C GLU A 231 7.35 -6.96 1.92
N VAL A 232 8.27 -7.63 1.24
CA VAL A 232 8.01 -8.38 0.01
C VAL A 232 8.86 -9.63 -0.01
N LYS A 233 8.27 -10.72 -0.48
CA LYS A 233 8.94 -11.97 -0.75
C LYS A 233 9.68 -11.95 -2.08
N ILE A 234 10.90 -12.48 -2.09
CA ILE A 234 11.80 -12.52 -3.24
C ILE A 234 12.17 -13.97 -3.54
N ASN A 235 11.82 -14.46 -4.71
CA ASN A 235 12.03 -15.85 -5.13
C ASN A 235 13.31 -16.05 -5.98
N SER A 236 14.24 -15.09 -5.98
CA SER A 236 15.53 -15.18 -6.69
C SER A 236 16.67 -14.75 -5.76
N LEU A 237 17.72 -15.57 -5.72
CA LEU A 237 18.94 -15.25 -4.98
C LEU A 237 19.66 -14.04 -5.59
N GLU A 238 19.72 -13.90 -6.92
CA GLU A 238 20.35 -12.73 -7.54
C GLU A 238 19.61 -11.44 -7.19
N LYS A 239 18.27 -11.47 -7.22
CA LYS A 239 17.46 -10.31 -6.83
C LYS A 239 17.61 -10.00 -5.34
N ALA A 240 17.71 -11.01 -4.48
CA ALA A 240 17.97 -10.82 -3.06
C ALA A 240 19.32 -10.12 -2.81
N ARG A 241 20.38 -10.55 -3.50
CA ARG A 241 21.71 -9.91 -3.44
C ARG A 241 21.67 -8.46 -3.96
N LEU A 242 21.05 -8.24 -5.12
CA LEU A 242 20.87 -6.90 -5.68
C LEU A 242 20.22 -5.94 -4.69
N LEU A 243 19.13 -6.37 -4.04
CA LEU A 243 18.43 -5.55 -3.06
C LEU A 243 19.30 -5.31 -1.82
N ARG A 244 20.06 -6.32 -1.39
CA ARG A 244 21.01 -6.16 -0.29
C ARG A 244 22.09 -5.12 -0.62
N ASP A 245 22.64 -5.15 -1.83
CA ASP A 245 23.64 -4.19 -2.31
C ASP A 245 23.08 -2.76 -2.43
N ARG A 246 21.77 -2.64 -2.72
CA ARG A 246 21.02 -1.38 -2.70
C ARG A 246 20.71 -0.88 -1.28
N GLY A 247 21.14 -1.58 -0.23
CA GLY A 247 21.00 -1.16 1.17
C GLY A 247 19.72 -1.61 1.87
N TYR A 248 18.92 -2.45 1.22
CA TYR A 248 17.74 -3.07 1.84
C TYR A 248 18.14 -4.09 2.91
N ILE A 249 17.24 -4.33 3.86
CA ILE A 249 17.35 -5.47 4.77
C ILE A 249 16.79 -6.69 4.02
N VAL A 250 17.60 -7.75 3.91
CA VAL A 250 17.20 -8.99 3.25
C VAL A 250 17.51 -10.13 4.21
N LEU A 251 16.49 -10.95 4.50
CA LEU A 251 16.55 -12.05 5.43
C LEU A 251 16.04 -13.33 4.75
N PRO A 252 16.67 -14.49 4.97
CA PRO A 252 18.02 -14.65 5.51
C PRO A 252 19.10 -13.94 4.63
N ASP A 253 20.33 -13.78 5.14
CA ASP A 253 21.39 -13.06 4.40
C ASP A 253 21.72 -13.78 3.07
N PRO A 254 21.52 -13.15 1.89
CA PRO A 254 21.76 -13.80 0.61
C PRO A 254 23.25 -13.99 0.27
N TYR A 255 24.16 -13.46 1.08
CA TYR A 255 25.61 -13.68 0.97
C TYR A 255 26.15 -14.77 1.90
N ASP A 256 25.34 -15.27 2.84
CA ASP A 256 25.70 -16.44 3.63
C ASP A 256 25.71 -17.69 2.74
N THR A 257 26.84 -18.40 2.75
CA THR A 257 27.07 -19.57 1.88
C THR A 257 26.15 -20.74 2.22
N ASN A 258 25.83 -20.95 3.50
CA ASN A 258 24.89 -21.99 3.92
C ASN A 258 23.47 -21.63 3.48
N VAL A 259 23.06 -20.38 3.66
CA VAL A 259 21.75 -19.87 3.21
C VAL A 259 21.59 -20.06 1.70
N ALA A 260 22.59 -19.63 0.92
CA ALA A 260 22.57 -19.78 -0.53
C ALA A 260 22.53 -21.26 -0.98
N ALA A 261 23.23 -22.16 -0.26
CA ALA A 261 23.28 -23.58 -0.61
C ALA A 261 21.96 -24.34 -0.37
N VAL A 262 21.14 -23.86 0.57
CA VAL A 262 19.84 -24.46 0.92
C VAL A 262 18.63 -23.75 0.29
N PHE A 263 18.84 -22.60 -0.37
CA PHE A 263 17.81 -21.91 -1.15
C PHE A 263 17.29 -22.81 -2.29
N GLY A 264 15.96 -22.85 -2.45
CA GLY A 264 15.27 -23.77 -3.37
C GLY A 264 15.09 -25.20 -2.84
N LYS A 265 15.79 -25.57 -1.74
CA LYS A 265 15.68 -26.88 -1.08
C LYS A 265 14.91 -26.78 0.24
N ALA A 266 15.47 -26.06 1.21
CA ALA A 266 14.91 -25.91 2.56
C ALA A 266 13.91 -24.75 2.65
N PHE A 267 14.13 -23.69 1.88
CA PHE A 267 13.21 -22.56 1.77
C PHE A 267 13.23 -22.01 0.34
N LYS A 268 12.18 -21.28 -0.06
CA LYS A 268 11.97 -20.86 -1.46
C LYS A 268 11.97 -19.35 -1.68
N GLU A 269 11.97 -18.56 -0.61
CA GLU A 269 11.74 -17.12 -0.69
C GLU A 269 12.59 -16.40 0.37
N PHE A 270 13.25 -15.31 -0.03
CA PHE A 270 13.82 -14.32 0.88
C PHE A 270 12.77 -13.28 1.24
N GLU A 271 12.93 -12.64 2.39
CA GLU A 271 12.14 -11.51 2.84
C GLU A 271 12.95 -10.23 2.72
N ARG A 272 12.42 -9.26 1.99
CA ARG A 272 12.98 -7.91 1.92
C ARG A 272 12.15 -7.03 2.84
N HIS A 273 12.84 -6.34 3.75
CA HIS A 273 12.26 -5.46 4.76
C HIS A 273 12.72 -4.03 4.54
N SER A 274 11.81 -3.08 4.68
CA SER A 274 12.10 -1.64 4.69
C SER A 274 12.20 -1.13 6.12
N ARG A 275 12.98 -0.07 6.33
CA ARG A 275 13.06 0.60 7.62
C ARG A 275 11.90 1.56 7.79
N VAL A 276 11.50 1.72 9.05
CA VAL A 276 10.58 2.78 9.47
C VAL A 276 11.42 3.99 9.88
N GLY A 277 11.07 5.18 9.40
CA GLY A 277 11.72 6.41 9.82
C GLY A 277 11.36 6.70 11.28
N MET A 278 12.37 6.87 12.14
CA MET A 278 12.17 7.25 13.53
C MET A 278 12.06 8.78 13.61
N VAL A 279 10.84 9.30 13.73
CA VAL A 279 10.61 10.72 14.02
C VAL A 279 10.92 11.01 15.49
N ASN A 280 11.49 12.18 15.74
CA ASN A 280 11.51 12.78 17.07
C ASN A 280 10.52 13.96 17.06
N GLU A 281 9.95 14.26 18.22
CA GLU A 281 9.08 15.43 18.44
C GLU A 281 9.83 16.77 18.34
#